data_AF-A0A4Z0Z7P2-F1
#
_entry.id   AF-A0A4Z0Z7P2-F1
#
_cell.length_a   1.000
_cell.length_b   1.000
_cell.length_c   1.000
_cell.angle_alpha   90.00
_cell.angle_beta   90.00
_cell.angle_gamma   90.00
#
_symmetry.space_group_name_H-M   'P 1'
#
loop_
_entity.id
_entity.type
_entity.pdbx_description
1 polymer ?
#
loop_
_entity_poly.entity_id
_entity_poly.type
_entity_poly.pdbx_seq_one_letter_code
_entity_poly.pdbx_strand_id
1 'polypeptide(L)'
;MNRSYAITVASKASYRPYWDWTSDWRNLTESSIWDDENGFGGETTHYTYGSCVSGPFSNVELRYGGNGTVSPHCLSRVFVNYESGEVGSMSGELIRPEIMGRLARSKDYARFRWLIESVIHNIIHTEVIGDLDTEVAPNDPIFWLHHVQLDRLWWLWQREDPQKRLNDYKQHESEPQRPTSLEDVLQYNGLAEGARVGQVIDTENSMLCYRYT
;
A
#
# COMPACT_ATOMS: atom_id res chain seq x y z
N MET A 1 -28.66 1.42 13.96
CA MET A 1 -28.26 0.34 13.03
C MET A 1 -27.50 0.98 11.88
N ASN A 2 -26.18 1.14 12.02
CA ASN A 2 -25.32 1.71 10.98
C ASN A 2 -24.84 0.59 10.07
N ARG A 3 -25.21 0.62 8.79
CA ARG A 3 -24.64 -0.26 7.78
C ARG A 3 -23.33 0.36 7.31
N SER A 4 -22.21 -0.26 7.63
CA SER A 4 -20.91 0.03 7.03
C SER A 4 -20.95 -0.40 5.56
N TYR A 5 -20.68 0.53 4.65
CA TYR A 5 -20.47 0.22 3.24
C TYR A 5 -19.04 -0.29 3.07
N ALA A 6 -18.83 -1.60 3.27
CA ALA A 6 -17.73 -2.27 2.59
C ALA A 6 -18.15 -2.43 1.12
N ILE A 7 -17.26 -2.13 0.18
CA ILE A 7 -17.51 -2.30 -1.25
C ILE A 7 -17.69 -3.80 -1.54
N THR A 8 -18.92 -4.28 -1.48
CA THR A 8 -19.31 -5.58 -2.02
C THR A 8 -19.76 -5.37 -3.46
N VAL A 9 -18.82 -5.21 -4.40
CA VAL A 9 -19.19 -5.34 -5.82
C VAL A 9 -19.31 -6.83 -6.14
N ALA A 10 -20.53 -7.32 -6.06
CA ALA A 10 -20.90 -8.58 -6.70
C ALA A 10 -20.92 -8.38 -8.21
N SER A 11 -19.84 -8.73 -8.92
CA SER A 11 -19.91 -9.07 -10.34
C SER A 11 -18.69 -9.90 -10.79
N LYS A 12 -18.83 -10.59 -11.94
CA LYS A 12 -17.84 -11.43 -12.64
C LYS A 12 -16.39 -11.00 -12.43
N ALA A 13 -15.48 -11.96 -12.19
CA ALA A 13 -14.03 -11.81 -12.14
C ALA A 13 -13.58 -10.36 -11.83
N SER A 14 -13.75 -9.93 -10.59
CA SER A 14 -13.36 -8.59 -10.17
C SER A 14 -11.82 -8.51 -10.16
N TYR A 15 -11.24 -7.77 -11.10
CA TYR A 15 -9.82 -7.46 -11.08
C TYR A 15 -9.56 -6.35 -10.06
N ARG A 16 -8.60 -6.57 -9.15
CA ARG A 16 -8.07 -5.53 -8.26
C ARG A 16 -6.84 -4.94 -8.95
N PRO A 17 -6.87 -3.69 -9.42
CA PRO A 17 -5.68 -3.08 -10.01
C PRO A 17 -4.61 -2.86 -8.92
N TYR A 18 -3.36 -2.85 -9.35
CA TYR A 18 -2.21 -2.46 -8.53
C TYR A 18 -1.40 -1.40 -9.28
N TRP A 19 -0.69 -0.56 -8.54
CA TRP A 19 0.23 0.40 -9.12
C TRP A 19 1.63 -0.21 -9.16
N ASP A 20 2.11 -0.56 -10.36
CA ASP A 20 3.46 -1.09 -10.54
C ASP A 20 4.52 0.02 -10.58
N TRP A 21 4.76 0.68 -9.44
CA TRP A 21 5.78 1.70 -9.31
C TRP A 21 7.20 1.22 -9.71
N THR A 22 7.45 -0.09 -9.77
CA THR A 22 8.75 -0.62 -10.24
C THR A 22 8.99 -0.36 -11.72
N SER A 23 7.93 -0.22 -12.52
CA SER A 23 8.02 0.09 -13.95
C SER A 23 8.36 1.56 -14.19
N ASP A 24 7.92 2.44 -13.28
CA ASP A 24 8.10 3.90 -13.37
C ASP A 24 9.26 4.41 -12.49
N TRP A 25 10.11 3.53 -11.94
CA TRP A 25 11.14 3.89 -10.96
C TRP A 25 12.11 5.00 -11.40
N ARG A 26 12.28 5.23 -12.72
CA ARG A 26 13.13 6.31 -13.23
C ARG A 26 12.49 7.68 -13.15
N ASN A 27 11.16 7.73 -13.16
CA ASN A 27 10.38 8.96 -13.10
C ASN A 27 8.95 8.66 -12.61
N LEU A 28 8.79 8.61 -11.28
CA LEU A 28 7.52 8.25 -10.65
C LEU A 28 6.43 9.31 -10.85
N THR A 29 6.80 10.59 -10.99
CA THR A 29 5.85 11.69 -11.17
C THR A 29 5.18 11.67 -12.55
N GLU A 30 5.80 11.00 -13.53
CA GLU A 30 5.24 10.78 -14.87
C GLU A 30 4.42 9.47 -14.97
N SER A 31 4.22 8.76 -13.87
CA SER A 31 3.39 7.56 -13.88
C SER A 31 1.97 7.91 -14.33
N SER A 32 1.42 7.11 -15.24
CA SER A 32 0.03 7.25 -15.74
C SER A 32 -1.02 7.23 -14.63
N ILE A 33 -0.65 6.78 -13.42
CA ILE A 33 -1.51 6.81 -12.25
C ILE A 33 -1.92 8.23 -11.85
N TRP A 34 -1.13 9.24 -12.21
CA TRP A 34 -1.37 10.65 -11.91
C TRP A 34 -2.17 11.39 -12.99
N ASP A 35 -2.53 10.72 -14.09
CA ASP A 35 -3.31 11.32 -15.18
C ASP A 35 -4.65 11.89 -14.68
N ASP A 36 -5.00 13.08 -15.16
CA ASP A 36 -6.18 13.83 -14.70
C ASP A 36 -7.50 13.31 -15.27
N GLU A 37 -7.47 12.47 -16.30
CA GLU A 37 -8.67 11.91 -16.92
C GLU A 37 -8.84 10.42 -16.63
N ASN A 38 -7.78 9.64 -16.81
CA ASN A 38 -7.77 8.18 -16.75
C ASN A 38 -7.06 7.63 -15.51
N GLY A 39 -6.39 8.50 -14.74
CA GLY A 39 -5.69 8.17 -13.51
C GLY A 39 -6.46 8.60 -12.28
N PHE A 40 -5.69 8.95 -11.24
CA PHE A 40 -6.18 9.37 -9.93
C PHE A 40 -5.91 10.85 -9.66
N GLY A 41 -5.44 11.60 -10.66
CA GLY A 41 -4.97 12.97 -10.54
C GLY A 41 -3.64 13.07 -9.78
N GLY A 42 -2.89 14.14 -10.00
CA GLY A 42 -1.60 14.38 -9.35
C GLY A 42 -1.67 15.43 -8.24
N GLU A 43 -0.49 15.94 -7.89
CA GLU A 43 -0.39 17.21 -7.16
C GLU A 43 -0.81 18.38 -8.05
N THR A 44 -1.23 19.49 -7.43
CA THR A 44 -1.46 20.75 -8.15
C THR A 44 -0.21 21.63 -8.09
N THR A 45 -0.16 22.71 -8.90
CA THR A 45 0.99 23.63 -8.93
C THR A 45 1.25 24.38 -7.62
N HIS A 46 0.40 24.19 -6.60
CA HIS A 46 0.60 24.72 -5.26
C HIS A 46 1.29 23.65 -4.41
N TYR A 47 2.62 23.75 -4.33
CA TYR A 47 3.48 22.83 -3.61
C TYR A 47 3.44 23.03 -2.08
N THR A 48 2.24 23.05 -1.51
CA THR A 48 1.99 23.27 -0.09
C THR A 48 1.26 22.08 0.50
N TYR A 49 1.69 21.60 1.66
CA TYR A 49 0.96 20.57 2.39
C TYR A 49 -0.51 20.96 2.57
N GLY A 50 -1.44 20.06 2.25
CA GLY A 50 -2.88 20.34 2.23
C GLY A 50 -3.42 20.94 0.91
N SER A 51 -2.60 21.06 -0.13
CA SER A 51 -3.07 21.49 -1.45
C SER A 51 -3.89 20.37 -2.10
N CYS A 52 -5.05 20.72 -2.63
CA CYS A 52 -5.96 19.75 -3.24
C CYS A 52 -5.33 19.10 -4.48
N VAL A 53 -5.69 17.85 -4.73
CA VAL A 53 -5.33 17.12 -5.96
C VAL A 53 -6.08 17.63 -7.18
N SER A 54 -5.54 17.33 -8.36
CA SER A 54 -6.23 17.46 -9.64
C SER A 54 -7.05 16.19 -9.98
N GLY A 55 -7.62 16.13 -11.19
CA GLY A 55 -8.24 14.91 -11.71
C GLY A 55 -9.55 14.47 -11.04
N PRO A 56 -9.91 13.17 -11.14
CA PRO A 56 -11.24 12.66 -10.79
C PRO A 56 -11.63 12.79 -9.31
N PHE A 57 -10.64 12.98 -8.44
CA PHE A 57 -10.82 13.07 -6.99
C PHE A 57 -10.74 14.51 -6.44
N SER A 58 -10.56 15.51 -7.30
CA SER A 58 -10.42 16.93 -6.92
C SER A 58 -11.60 17.51 -6.13
N ASN A 59 -12.80 16.95 -6.29
CA ASN A 59 -14.03 17.40 -5.61
C ASN A 59 -14.45 16.51 -4.43
N VAL A 60 -13.60 15.56 -4.00
CA VAL A 60 -13.89 14.71 -2.84
C VAL A 60 -13.66 15.50 -1.56
N GLU A 61 -14.68 15.56 -0.70
CA GLU A 61 -14.55 16.06 0.67
C GLU A 61 -14.26 14.88 1.63
N LEU A 62 -13.08 14.90 2.23
CA LEU A 62 -12.65 13.97 3.25
C LEU A 62 -12.97 14.53 4.63
N ARG A 63 -13.28 13.66 5.59
CA ARG A 63 -13.70 14.07 6.94
C ARG A 63 -12.62 13.95 8.00
N TYR A 64 -11.71 13.00 7.85
CA TYR A 64 -10.71 12.66 8.85
C TYR A 64 -9.37 13.17 8.40
N GLY A 65 -8.79 14.10 9.15
CA GLY A 65 -7.42 14.57 8.92
C GLY A 65 -6.44 13.88 9.87
N GLY A 66 -5.16 14.23 9.74
CA GLY A 66 -4.09 13.72 10.60
C GLY A 66 -4.30 14.01 12.09
N ASN A 67 -3.55 13.27 12.90
CA ASN A 67 -3.67 13.12 14.35
C ASN A 67 -5.07 12.73 14.86
N GLY A 68 -5.82 11.94 14.09
CA GLY A 68 -7.17 11.47 14.47
C GLY A 68 -8.21 12.58 14.59
N THR A 69 -8.01 13.70 13.90
CA THR A 69 -8.90 14.86 13.96
C THR A 69 -10.02 14.76 12.94
N VAL A 70 -11.21 15.27 13.29
CA VAL A 70 -12.29 15.48 12.31
C VAL A 70 -12.12 16.88 11.76
N SER A 71 -11.55 16.98 10.56
CA SER A 71 -11.27 18.24 9.87
C SER A 71 -11.63 18.06 8.40
N PRO A 72 -12.81 18.54 7.95
CA PRO A 72 -13.18 18.47 6.55
C PRO A 72 -12.16 19.16 5.64
N HIS A 73 -11.71 18.49 4.60
CA HIS A 73 -10.71 18.99 3.64
C HIS A 73 -10.85 18.26 2.30
N CYS A 74 -10.18 18.77 1.26
CA CYS A 74 -10.02 18.05 0.00
C CYS A 74 -8.92 16.99 0.12
N LEU A 75 -8.92 15.98 -0.75
CA LEU A 75 -7.79 15.07 -0.89
C LEU A 75 -6.52 15.86 -1.26
N SER A 76 -5.44 15.65 -0.52
CA SER A 76 -4.18 16.38 -0.69
C SER A 76 -3.01 15.50 -1.08
N ARG A 77 -2.21 15.99 -2.04
CA ARG A 77 -0.93 15.39 -2.46
C ARG A 77 0.08 16.48 -2.80
N VAL A 78 1.33 16.26 -2.39
CA VAL A 78 2.51 16.98 -2.88
C VAL A 78 3.62 15.94 -3.06
N PHE A 79 4.31 16.00 -4.19
CA PHE A 79 5.43 15.11 -4.47
C PHE A 79 6.71 15.68 -3.90
N VAL A 80 7.45 14.87 -3.15
CA VAL A 80 8.73 15.25 -2.54
C VAL A 80 9.75 14.16 -2.77
N ASN A 81 10.93 14.53 -3.25
CA ASN A 81 12.03 13.61 -3.40
C ASN A 81 12.65 13.38 -2.02
N TYR A 82 12.54 12.16 -1.51
CA TYR A 82 12.96 11.83 -0.14
C TYR A 82 14.45 12.10 0.13
N GLU A 83 15.29 11.92 -0.90
CA GLU A 83 16.75 12.05 -0.77
C GLU A 83 17.21 13.52 -0.80
N SER A 84 16.62 14.32 -1.68
CA SER A 84 17.04 15.71 -1.92
C SER A 84 16.18 16.76 -1.22
N GLY A 85 14.96 16.40 -0.83
CA GLY A 85 13.93 17.34 -0.35
C GLY A 85 13.33 18.21 -1.46
N GLU A 86 13.64 17.92 -2.73
CA GLU A 86 13.06 18.63 -3.87
C GLU A 86 11.55 18.40 -3.94
N VAL A 87 10.78 19.47 -4.04
CA VAL A 87 9.33 19.41 -4.22
C VAL A 87 8.99 19.37 -5.70
N GLY A 88 7.97 18.60 -6.08
CA GLY A 88 7.60 18.33 -7.46
C GLY A 88 8.34 17.14 -8.09
N SER A 89 9.00 16.33 -7.26
CA SER A 89 9.91 15.25 -7.69
C SER A 89 9.79 14.05 -6.74
N MET A 90 10.21 12.87 -7.18
CA MET A 90 10.22 11.63 -6.42
C MET A 90 11.45 10.78 -6.79
N SER A 91 12.02 10.02 -5.84
CA SER A 91 13.15 9.11 -6.04
C SER A 91 12.68 7.65 -6.11
N GLY A 92 12.88 7.01 -7.27
CA GLY A 92 12.69 5.57 -7.39
C GLY A 92 13.91 4.71 -7.06
N GLU A 93 14.98 5.27 -6.47
CA GLU A 93 16.22 4.52 -6.22
C GLU A 93 16.04 3.36 -5.22
N LEU A 94 15.09 3.48 -4.28
CA LEU A 94 14.77 2.42 -3.32
C LEU A 94 13.81 1.36 -3.87
N ILE A 95 13.28 1.57 -5.07
CA ILE A 95 12.33 0.66 -5.74
C ILE A 95 12.84 0.13 -7.09
N ARG A 96 14.06 0.49 -7.48
CA ARG A 96 14.70 0.03 -8.71
C ARG A 96 14.88 -1.49 -8.76
N PRO A 97 15.08 -2.07 -9.96
CA PRO A 97 15.16 -3.53 -10.15
C PRO A 97 16.17 -4.25 -9.24
N GLU A 98 17.30 -3.62 -8.92
CA GLU A 98 18.31 -4.19 -8.02
C GLU A 98 17.76 -4.44 -6.60
N ILE A 99 16.94 -3.51 -6.09
CA ILE A 99 16.30 -3.64 -4.77
C ILE A 99 15.18 -4.68 -4.82
N MET A 100 14.39 -4.72 -5.90
CA MET A 100 13.37 -5.76 -6.11
C MET A 100 14.01 -7.15 -6.18
N GLY A 101 15.16 -7.28 -6.85
CA GLY A 101 15.92 -8.54 -6.87
C GLY A 101 16.40 -8.95 -5.48
N ARG A 102 16.81 -8.00 -4.62
CA ARG A 102 17.13 -8.29 -3.22
C ARG A 102 15.92 -8.76 -2.44
N LEU A 103 14.75 -8.13 -2.64
CA LEU A 103 13.50 -8.51 -2.01
C LEU A 103 13.11 -9.95 -2.35
N ALA A 104 13.07 -10.28 -3.64
CA ALA A 104 12.71 -11.62 -4.13
C ALA A 104 13.62 -12.74 -3.56
N ARG A 105 14.90 -12.42 -3.32
CA ARG A 105 15.91 -13.34 -2.76
C ARG A 105 15.97 -13.34 -1.22
N SER A 106 15.06 -12.65 -0.52
CA SER A 106 15.01 -12.68 0.94
C SER A 106 14.85 -14.12 1.44
N LYS A 107 15.73 -14.54 2.36
CA LYS A 107 15.86 -15.95 2.77
C LYS A 107 14.75 -16.42 3.70
N ASP A 108 14.16 -15.48 4.42
CA ASP A 108 13.15 -15.67 5.45
C ASP A 108 12.20 -14.47 5.48
N TYR A 109 11.06 -14.67 6.12
CA TYR A 109 10.03 -13.65 6.25
C TYR A 109 10.50 -12.42 7.03
N ALA A 110 11.34 -12.57 8.05
CA ALA A 110 11.82 -11.44 8.85
C ALA A 110 12.59 -10.45 7.97
N ARG A 111 13.49 -10.94 7.10
CA ARG A 111 14.22 -10.11 6.15
C ARG A 111 13.32 -9.55 5.06
N PHE A 112 12.38 -10.35 4.55
CA PHE A 112 11.41 -9.91 3.55
C PHE A 112 10.56 -8.76 4.09
N ARG A 113 9.91 -8.95 5.25
CA ARG A 113 9.06 -7.98 5.95
C ARG A 113 9.80 -6.67 6.20
N TRP A 114 11.02 -6.75 6.73
CA TRP A 114 11.80 -5.54 6.99
C TRP A 114 12.07 -4.73 5.71
N LEU A 115 12.42 -5.40 4.60
CA LEU A 115 12.71 -4.70 3.35
C LEU A 115 11.43 -4.15 2.70
N ILE A 116 10.35 -4.94 2.67
CA ILE A 116 9.10 -4.49 2.06
C ILE A 116 8.43 -3.37 2.86
N GLU A 117 8.45 -3.43 4.19
CA GLU A 117 7.76 -2.46 5.05
C GLU A 117 8.61 -1.22 5.32
N SER A 118 9.84 -1.39 5.80
CA SER A 118 10.66 -0.27 6.28
C SER A 118 11.34 0.53 5.15
N VAL A 119 11.40 -0.03 3.94
CA VAL A 119 12.05 0.60 2.79
C VAL A 119 11.05 0.85 1.67
N ILE A 120 10.43 -0.20 1.14
CA ILE A 120 9.67 -0.14 -0.10
C ILE A 120 8.26 0.46 0.08
N HIS A 121 7.55 0.07 1.14
CA HIS A 121 6.26 0.66 1.52
C HIS A 121 6.48 2.12 1.91
N ASN A 122 7.40 2.36 2.84
CA ASN A 122 7.63 3.69 3.39
C ASN A 122 8.03 4.72 2.33
N ILE A 123 8.85 4.37 1.32
CA ILE A 123 9.31 5.38 0.36
C ILE A 123 8.14 6.01 -0.42
N ILE A 124 7.15 5.22 -0.84
CA ILE A 124 5.96 5.75 -1.53
C ILE A 124 5.15 6.67 -0.61
N HIS A 125 4.93 6.25 0.64
CA HIS A 125 4.26 7.08 1.63
C HIS A 125 5.00 8.38 1.92
N THR A 126 6.33 8.36 1.97
CA THR A 126 7.13 9.56 2.29
C THR A 126 7.33 10.51 1.12
N GLU A 127 7.14 10.04 -0.12
CA GLU A 127 7.33 10.86 -1.32
C GLU A 127 6.03 11.45 -1.85
N VAL A 128 4.87 10.90 -1.50
CA VAL A 128 3.55 11.47 -1.75
C VAL A 128 2.98 11.96 -0.43
N ILE A 129 3.34 13.18 -0.05
CA ILE A 129 2.92 13.78 1.23
C ILE A 129 1.54 14.42 1.11
N GLY A 130 0.81 14.52 2.22
CA GLY A 130 -0.56 15.03 2.26
C GLY A 130 -1.43 14.11 3.12
N ASP A 131 -2.41 13.46 2.49
CA ASP A 131 -3.18 12.41 3.17
C ASP A 131 -2.38 11.11 3.26
N LEU A 132 -1.67 10.75 2.17
CA LEU A 132 -1.03 9.45 2.03
C LEU A 132 0.14 9.24 3.02
N ASP A 133 0.81 10.27 3.53
CA ASP A 133 1.94 10.14 4.47
C ASP A 133 1.53 10.09 5.95
N THR A 134 0.24 10.03 6.25
CA THR A 134 -0.30 10.07 7.62
C THR A 134 -1.08 8.81 7.98
N GLU A 135 -1.59 8.72 9.21
CA GLU A 135 -2.45 7.61 9.61
C GLU A 135 -3.83 7.60 8.92
N VAL A 136 -4.19 8.68 8.23
CA VAL A 136 -5.37 8.75 7.36
C VAL A 136 -5.05 8.43 5.90
N ALA A 137 -3.88 7.83 5.61
CA ALA A 137 -3.47 7.37 4.29
C ALA A 137 -4.57 6.69 3.44
N PRO A 138 -5.47 5.85 4.02
CA PRO A 138 -6.58 5.27 3.25
C PRO A 138 -7.60 6.26 2.66
N ASN A 139 -7.56 7.54 3.04
CA ASN A 139 -8.29 8.62 2.38
C ASN A 139 -7.89 8.75 0.91
N ASP A 140 -6.61 8.53 0.60
CA ASP A 140 -6.09 8.57 -0.75
C ASP A 140 -6.35 7.23 -1.46
N PRO A 141 -7.07 7.21 -2.59
CA PRO A 141 -7.32 5.97 -3.34
C PRO A 141 -6.05 5.21 -3.76
N ILE A 142 -4.92 5.90 -3.92
CA ILE A 142 -3.62 5.30 -4.27
C ILE A 142 -3.13 4.35 -3.18
N PHE A 143 -3.51 4.58 -1.92
CA PHE A 143 -3.24 3.67 -0.80
C PHE A 143 -3.57 2.22 -1.16
N TRP A 144 -4.75 2.01 -1.73
CA TRP A 144 -5.21 0.66 -2.06
C TRP A 144 -4.39 0.05 -3.18
N LEU A 145 -4.04 0.80 -4.23
CA LEU A 145 -3.24 0.30 -5.34
C LEU A 145 -1.78 0.04 -4.94
N HIS A 146 -1.23 0.88 -4.06
CA HIS A 146 0.07 0.68 -3.43
C HIS A 146 0.09 -0.62 -2.62
N HIS A 147 -0.88 -0.81 -1.72
CA HIS A 147 -0.95 -2.03 -0.90
C HIS A 147 -1.25 -3.30 -1.71
N VAL A 148 -1.99 -3.23 -2.80
CA VAL A 148 -2.17 -4.39 -3.70
C VAL A 148 -0.86 -4.74 -4.43
N GLN A 149 -0.02 -3.76 -4.76
CA GLN A 149 1.33 -4.04 -5.29
C GLN A 149 2.24 -4.66 -4.23
N LEU A 150 2.17 -4.21 -2.98
CA LEU A 150 2.92 -4.85 -1.88
C LEU A 150 2.47 -6.29 -1.67
N ASP A 151 1.15 -6.55 -1.69
CA ASP A 151 0.60 -7.89 -1.61
C ASP A 151 1.06 -8.76 -2.79
N ARG A 152 1.09 -8.21 -4.02
CA ARG A 152 1.66 -8.89 -5.20
C ARG A 152 3.12 -9.29 -4.99
N LEU A 153 3.94 -8.40 -4.44
CA LEU A 153 5.35 -8.70 -4.16
C LEU A 153 5.49 -9.79 -3.06
N TRP A 154 4.61 -9.78 -2.07
CA TRP A 154 4.55 -10.82 -1.05
C TRP A 154 4.13 -12.17 -1.62
N TRP A 155 3.09 -12.19 -2.45
CA TRP A 155 2.64 -13.37 -3.18
C TRP A 155 3.76 -13.93 -4.06
N LEU A 156 4.43 -13.11 -4.87
CA LEU A 156 5.57 -13.53 -5.69
C LEU A 156 6.67 -14.17 -4.83
N TRP A 157 7.02 -13.55 -3.70
CA TRP A 157 7.99 -14.13 -2.78
C TRP A 157 7.49 -15.48 -2.25
N GLN A 158 6.25 -15.61 -1.77
CA GLN A 158 5.72 -16.89 -1.29
C GLN A 158 5.74 -17.98 -2.36
N ARG A 159 5.50 -17.64 -3.64
CA ARG A 159 5.43 -18.60 -4.75
C ARG A 159 6.77 -19.25 -5.13
N GLU A 160 7.90 -18.65 -4.79
CA GLU A 160 9.23 -19.25 -5.05
C GLU A 160 9.50 -20.51 -4.20
N ASP A 161 8.93 -20.60 -3.00
CA ASP A 161 9.01 -21.80 -2.15
C ASP A 161 7.79 -21.83 -1.21
N PRO A 162 6.59 -22.21 -1.71
CA PRO A 162 5.35 -22.12 -0.94
C PRO A 162 5.37 -22.98 0.32
N GLN A 163 6.00 -24.15 0.26
CA GLN A 163 6.08 -25.09 1.39
C GLN A 163 6.81 -24.46 2.58
N LYS A 164 7.89 -23.71 2.32
CA LYS A 164 8.60 -22.99 3.37
C LYS A 164 7.94 -21.66 3.69
N ARG A 165 7.69 -20.82 2.69
CA ARG A 165 7.38 -19.39 2.85
C ARG A 165 5.97 -19.10 3.37
N LEU A 166 4.99 -19.97 3.09
CA LEU A 166 3.66 -19.88 3.72
C LEU A 166 3.68 -20.25 5.21
N ASN A 167 4.69 -21.00 5.65
CA ASN A 167 4.86 -21.44 7.05
C ASN A 167 5.92 -20.60 7.80
N ASP A 168 6.53 -19.62 7.14
CA ASP A 168 7.63 -18.81 7.70
C ASP A 168 7.13 -17.51 8.34
N TYR A 169 5.85 -17.43 8.71
CA TYR A 169 5.30 -16.28 9.44
C TYR A 169 5.83 -16.27 10.87
N LYS A 170 6.94 -15.56 11.05
CA LYS A 170 7.68 -15.49 12.32
C LYS A 170 7.84 -14.06 12.78
N GLN A 171 8.04 -13.97 14.09
CA GLN A 171 8.28 -12.75 14.86
C GLN A 171 9.48 -11.95 14.35
N HIS A 172 9.40 -10.63 14.53
CA HIS A 172 10.53 -9.71 14.37
C HIS A 172 11.51 -9.87 15.55
N GLU A 173 12.80 -10.10 15.28
CA GLU A 173 13.82 -10.35 16.32
C GLU A 173 13.89 -9.25 17.39
N SER A 174 13.48 -8.01 17.07
CA SER A 174 13.51 -6.88 18.02
C SER A 174 12.32 -6.81 18.99
N GLU A 175 11.28 -7.63 18.83
CA GLU A 175 10.11 -7.64 19.72
C GLU A 175 9.82 -9.02 20.35
N PRO A 176 10.81 -9.65 21.02
CA PRO A 176 10.71 -11.03 21.51
C PRO A 176 9.54 -11.29 22.46
N GLN A 177 8.94 -10.25 23.06
CA GLN A 177 7.84 -10.37 24.03
C GLN A 177 6.44 -10.55 23.41
N ARG A 178 6.29 -10.42 22.08
CA ARG A 178 5.03 -10.63 21.37
C ARG A 178 5.23 -11.58 20.19
N PRO A 179 5.37 -12.89 20.45
CA PRO A 179 5.53 -13.86 19.37
C PRO A 179 4.29 -13.85 18.48
N THR A 180 4.50 -13.69 17.17
CA THR A 180 3.43 -13.80 16.17
C THR A 180 3.31 -15.24 15.66
N SER A 181 2.11 -15.63 15.29
CA SER A 181 1.75 -16.99 14.90
C SER A 181 0.70 -16.98 13.79
N LEU A 182 0.66 -18.07 13.00
CA LEU A 182 -0.44 -18.32 12.06
C LEU A 182 -1.80 -18.45 12.77
N GLU A 183 -1.80 -18.71 14.08
CA GLU A 183 -2.99 -18.83 14.91
C GLU A 183 -3.52 -17.48 15.42
N ASP A 184 -2.78 -16.38 15.22
CA ASP A 184 -3.22 -15.06 15.63
C ASP A 184 -4.46 -14.64 14.85
N VAL A 185 -5.42 -14.02 15.54
CA VAL A 185 -6.67 -13.56 14.93
C VAL A 185 -6.53 -12.10 14.53
N LEU A 186 -6.65 -11.84 13.23
CA LEU A 186 -6.78 -10.50 12.68
C LEU A 186 -8.15 -9.93 13.01
N GLN A 187 -8.16 -8.73 13.61
CA GLN A 187 -9.37 -8.02 13.99
C GLN A 187 -9.67 -6.92 12.98
N TYR A 188 -10.89 -6.91 12.45
CA TYR A 188 -11.33 -5.91 11.46
C TYR A 188 -12.31 -4.88 12.05
N ASN A 189 -12.43 -4.80 13.38
CA ASN A 189 -13.23 -3.80 14.10
C ASN A 189 -14.67 -3.63 13.55
N GLY A 190 -15.32 -4.73 13.18
CA GLY A 190 -16.70 -4.76 12.66
C GLY A 190 -16.84 -4.56 11.16
N LEU A 191 -15.75 -4.42 10.41
CA LEU A 191 -15.77 -4.38 8.93
C LEU A 191 -15.89 -5.78 8.31
N ALA A 192 -15.37 -6.80 8.99
CA ALA A 192 -15.43 -8.20 8.60
C ALA A 192 -15.33 -9.10 9.83
N GLU A 193 -15.68 -10.38 9.66
CA GLU A 193 -15.39 -11.41 10.66
C GLU A 193 -13.87 -11.57 10.83
N GLY A 194 -13.43 -11.80 12.07
CA GLY A 194 -12.01 -12.03 12.35
C GLY A 194 -11.52 -13.31 11.67
N ALA A 195 -10.30 -13.28 11.14
CA ALA A 195 -9.68 -14.41 10.47
C ALA A 195 -8.33 -14.72 11.09
N ARG A 196 -7.97 -16.01 11.19
CA ARG A 196 -6.60 -16.37 11.58
C ARG A 196 -5.63 -15.98 10.48
N VAL A 197 -4.41 -15.59 10.84
CA VAL A 197 -3.35 -15.31 9.85
C VAL A 197 -3.18 -16.48 8.88
N GLY A 198 -3.19 -17.72 9.37
CA GLY A 198 -3.08 -18.92 8.53
C GLY A 198 -4.22 -19.10 7.51
N GLN A 199 -5.38 -18.46 7.71
CA GLN A 199 -6.49 -18.47 6.76
C GLN A 199 -6.34 -17.43 5.65
N VAL A 200 -5.50 -16.40 5.84
CA VAL A 200 -5.34 -15.29 4.90
C VAL A 200 -3.92 -15.15 4.35
N ILE A 201 -2.99 -16.02 4.77
CA ILE A 201 -1.60 -15.98 4.29
C ILE A 201 -1.41 -16.53 2.88
N ASP A 202 -2.35 -17.35 2.38
CA ASP A 202 -2.31 -17.94 1.04
C ASP A 202 -3.49 -17.41 0.21
N THR A 203 -3.19 -16.59 -0.80
CA THR A 203 -4.21 -15.94 -1.63
C THR A 203 -5.01 -16.93 -2.48
N GLU A 204 -4.44 -18.12 -2.75
CA GLU A 204 -5.01 -19.13 -3.63
C GLU A 204 -5.83 -20.21 -2.87
N ASN A 205 -6.04 -20.03 -1.57
CA ASN A 205 -6.90 -20.92 -0.79
C ASN A 205 -8.40 -20.67 -1.06
N SER A 206 -9.26 -21.49 -0.47
CA SER A 206 -10.72 -21.39 -0.67
C SER A 206 -11.37 -20.13 -0.10
N MET A 207 -10.71 -19.43 0.82
CA MET A 207 -11.21 -18.20 1.44
C MET A 207 -10.95 -16.97 0.57
N LEU A 208 -9.74 -16.85 0.02
CA LEU A 208 -9.29 -15.68 -0.74
C LEU A 208 -9.46 -15.86 -2.25
N CYS A 209 -9.06 -17.02 -2.79
CA CYS A 209 -9.25 -17.44 -4.17
C CYS A 209 -8.83 -16.39 -5.24
N TYR A 210 -7.66 -15.78 -5.10
CA TYR A 210 -7.09 -14.86 -6.10
C TYR A 210 -5.59 -15.08 -6.34
N ARG A 211 -5.14 -14.65 -7.52
CA ARG A 211 -3.74 -14.66 -7.95
C ARG A 211 -3.42 -13.38 -8.72
N TYR A 212 -2.14 -13.07 -8.84
CA TYR A 212 -1.64 -12.01 -9.70
C TYR A 212 -1.25 -12.56 -11.08
N THR A 213 -1.33 -11.70 -12.09
CA THR A 213 -0.93 -12.00 -13.48
C THR A 213 0.08 -10.99 -13.97
#